data_AF-A0A1C5ACI7-F1
#
_entry.id   AF-A0A1C5ACI7-F1
#
_cell.length_a   1.000
_cell.length_b   1.000
_cell.length_c   1.000
_cell.angle_alpha   90.00
_cell.angle_beta   90.00
_cell.angle_gamma   90.00
#
_symmetry.space_group_name_H-M   'P 1'
#
loop_
_entity.id
_entity.type
_entity.pdbx_description
1 polymer ?
#
loop_
_entity_poly.entity_id
_entity_poly.type
_entity_poly.pdbx_seq_one_letter_code
_entity_poly.pdbx_strand_id
1 'polypeptide(L)'
;MTIRPATQPALFDAASTSVPHPGSACCDPNQDLAGWIQLQRARIERDRRWIRVLHQRGRRLRKAATRALTNSDTNTSRALDGASVDAHGLANALAQDMLIREGEVERIEAAHQYRLQATNTYMGDVA
;
A
#
# COMPACT_ATOMS: atom_id res chain seq x y z
N MET A 1 -3.76 5.60 32.28
CA MET A 1 -3.06 6.23 31.15
C MET A 1 -3.72 5.73 29.87
N THR A 2 -4.62 6.52 29.29
CA THR A 2 -5.53 6.07 28.22
C THR A 2 -4.80 6.18 26.87
N ILE A 3 -4.46 5.04 26.27
CA ILE A 3 -3.82 5.01 24.96
C ILE A 3 -4.87 5.37 23.91
N ARG A 4 -4.80 6.59 23.38
CA ARG A 4 -5.60 6.98 22.21
C ARG A 4 -5.20 6.07 21.03
N PRO A 5 -6.17 5.43 20.34
CA PRO A 5 -5.87 4.79 19.07
C PRO A 5 -5.31 5.85 18.13
N ALA A 6 -4.26 5.50 17.37
CA ALA A 6 -3.73 6.39 16.35
C ALA A 6 -4.83 6.59 15.30
N THR A 7 -5.54 7.70 15.39
CA THR A 7 -6.53 8.12 14.40
C THR A 7 -5.80 8.21 13.07
N GLN A 8 -6.20 7.37 12.11
CA GLN A 8 -5.83 7.56 10.70
C GLN A 8 -6.12 9.03 10.35
N PRO A 9 -5.18 9.78 9.77
CA PRO A 9 -5.50 11.10 9.29
C PRO A 9 -6.62 10.96 8.26
N ALA A 10 -7.68 11.74 8.47
CA ALA A 10 -8.86 11.79 7.62
C ALA A 10 -8.42 11.86 6.15
N LEU A 11 -8.96 10.93 5.37
CA LEU A 11 -8.90 10.92 3.92
C LEU A 11 -9.20 12.32 3.41
N PHE A 12 -8.21 12.96 2.79
CA PHE A 12 -8.39 14.26 2.17
C PHE A 12 -9.48 14.17 1.10
N ASP A 13 -10.59 14.87 1.36
CA ASP A 13 -11.27 15.69 0.38
C ASP A 13 -10.25 16.68 -0.20
N ALA A 14 -9.86 16.46 -1.45
CA ALA A 14 -9.21 17.48 -2.27
C ALA A 14 -9.78 17.33 -3.68
N ALA A 15 -10.60 18.31 -4.06
CA ALA A 15 -11.21 18.42 -5.36
C ALA A 15 -10.16 18.35 -6.49
N SER A 16 -10.23 17.30 -7.29
CA SER A 16 -9.71 17.22 -8.66
C SER A 16 -10.50 16.17 -9.41
N THR A 17 -11.37 16.64 -10.28
CA THR A 17 -11.78 16.05 -11.58
C THR A 17 -11.31 14.61 -11.88
N SER A 18 -12.30 13.72 -11.98
CA SER A 18 -12.32 12.30 -12.41
C SER A 18 -11.30 11.33 -11.81
N VAL A 19 -11.78 10.41 -10.94
CA VAL A 19 -11.10 9.12 -10.73
C VAL A 19 -12.11 7.97 -10.55
N PRO A 20 -12.47 7.25 -11.64
CA PRO A 20 -12.90 5.86 -11.51
C PRO A 20 -12.14 4.91 -12.46
N HIS A 21 -11.70 3.76 -11.93
CA HIS A 21 -11.63 2.52 -12.70
C HIS A 21 -12.05 1.36 -11.77
N PRO A 22 -12.99 0.50 -12.20
CA PRO A 22 -12.66 -0.91 -12.29
C PRO A 22 -13.31 -1.55 -13.52
N GLY A 23 -12.50 -2.32 -14.24
CA GLY A 23 -13.01 -3.27 -15.21
C GLY A 23 -11.84 -3.99 -15.84
N SER A 24 -11.92 -5.31 -15.85
CA SER A 24 -11.19 -6.18 -16.79
C SER A 24 -11.39 -5.77 -18.27
N ALA A 25 -12.25 -4.78 -18.53
CA ALA A 25 -12.46 -4.05 -19.77
C ALA A 25 -12.07 -2.56 -19.67
N CYS A 26 -10.88 -2.22 -19.15
CA CYS A 26 -10.34 -0.85 -19.17
C CYS A 26 -10.01 -0.44 -20.63
N CYS A 27 -11.05 -0.03 -21.36
CA CYS A 27 -11.01 0.17 -22.80
C CYS A 27 -11.55 1.54 -23.22
N ASP A 28 -11.69 2.49 -22.29
CA ASP A 28 -12.12 3.85 -22.64
C ASP A 28 -10.88 4.76 -22.81
N PRO A 29 -10.48 5.09 -24.05
CA PRO A 29 -9.36 6.01 -24.31
C PRO A 29 -9.61 7.43 -23.79
N ASN A 30 -10.82 7.76 -23.33
CA ASN A 30 -11.16 9.05 -22.73
C ASN A 30 -10.89 9.12 -21.22
N GLN A 31 -10.47 8.03 -20.58
CA GLN A 31 -10.11 8.03 -19.15
C GLN A 31 -8.61 8.32 -18.94
N ASP A 32 -8.31 9.14 -17.93
CA ASP A 32 -6.93 9.48 -17.55
C ASP A 32 -6.23 8.30 -16.84
N LEU A 33 -5.71 7.38 -17.64
CA LEU A 33 -4.93 6.24 -17.17
C LEU A 33 -3.62 6.70 -16.51
N ALA A 34 -2.99 7.75 -17.02
CA ALA A 34 -1.72 8.26 -16.50
C ALA A 34 -1.91 8.80 -15.07
N GLY A 35 -2.94 9.61 -14.85
CA GLY A 35 -3.32 10.11 -13.53
C GLY A 35 -3.73 8.99 -12.58
N TRP A 36 -4.46 7.97 -13.05
CA TRP A 36 -4.79 6.81 -12.23
C TRP A 36 -3.54 6.02 -11.80
N ILE A 37 -2.62 5.71 -12.74
CA ILE A 37 -1.37 5.00 -12.44
C ILE A 37 -0.54 5.81 -11.44
N GLN A 38 -0.41 7.13 -11.64
CA GLN A 38 0.32 8.00 -10.74
C GLN A 38 -0.28 7.99 -9.33
N LEU A 39 -1.60 8.06 -9.21
CA LEU A 39 -2.31 7.97 -7.93
C LEU A 39 -2.06 6.63 -7.23
N GLN A 40 -2.11 5.51 -7.96
CA GLN A 40 -1.83 4.20 -7.37
C GLN A 40 -0.38 4.07 -6.94
N ARG A 41 0.58 4.51 -7.75
CA ARG A 41 2.01 4.51 -7.41
C ARG A 41 2.29 5.35 -6.16
N ALA A 42 1.62 6.50 -6.02
CA ALA A 42 1.70 7.32 -4.80
C ALA A 42 1.15 6.58 -3.57
N ARG A 43 0.03 5.85 -3.71
CA ARG A 43 -0.53 5.01 -2.64
C ARG A 43 0.42 3.87 -2.26
N ILE A 44 0.99 3.17 -3.25
CA ILE A 44 1.98 2.10 -3.02
C ILE A 44 3.19 2.65 -2.25
N GLU A 45 3.76 3.78 -2.66
CA GLU A 45 4.91 4.37 -1.96
C GLU A 45 4.58 4.80 -0.53
N ARG A 46 3.39 5.36 -0.30
CA ARG A 46 2.89 5.65 1.05
C ARG A 46 2.82 4.38 1.90
N ASP A 47 2.26 3.30 1.34
CA ASP A 47 2.10 2.04 2.05
C ASP A 47 3.47 1.40 2.36
N ARG A 48 4.43 1.44 1.41
CA ARG A 48 5.84 1.05 1.64
C ARG A 48 6.48 1.78 2.81
N ARG A 49 6.24 3.08 2.95
CA ARG A 49 6.76 3.86 4.09
C ARG A 49 6.14 3.39 5.40
N TRP A 50 4.82 3.21 5.44
CA TRP A 50 4.14 2.74 6.65
C TRP A 50 4.55 1.33 7.07
N ILE A 51 4.71 0.40 6.13
CA ILE A 51 5.23 -0.94 6.39
C ILE A 51 6.58 -0.86 7.10
N ARG A 52 7.51 -0.04 6.60
CA ARG A 52 8.82 0.17 7.23
C ARG A 52 8.70 0.72 8.66
N VAL A 53 7.85 1.72 8.86
CA VAL A 53 7.59 2.32 10.18
C VAL A 53 7.03 1.29 11.17
N LEU A 54 6.07 0.47 10.73
CA LEU A 54 5.45 -0.56 11.56
C LEU A 54 6.43 -1.67 11.94
N HIS A 55 7.24 -2.16 10.99
CA HIS A 55 8.29 -3.13 11.32
C HIS A 55 9.34 -2.55 12.27
N GLN A 56 9.73 -1.28 12.10
CA GLN A 56 10.65 -0.61 13.04
C GLN A 56 10.02 -0.46 14.43
N ARG A 57 8.73 -0.17 14.51
CA ARG A 57 7.97 -0.14 15.77
C ARG A 57 7.96 -1.51 16.44
N GLY A 58 7.60 -2.58 15.72
CA GLY A 58 7.63 -3.95 16.24
C GLY A 58 9.00 -4.32 16.80
N ARG A 59 10.08 -4.06 16.04
CA ARG A 59 11.46 -4.29 16.52
C ARG A 59 11.80 -3.53 17.81
N ARG A 60 11.34 -2.28 17.95
CA ARG A 60 11.57 -1.48 19.17
C ARG A 60 10.81 -2.06 20.36
N LEU A 61 9.55 -2.46 20.15
CA LEU A 61 8.72 -3.10 21.17
C LEU A 61 9.31 -4.43 21.63
N ARG A 62 9.74 -5.29 20.70
CA ARG A 62 10.45 -6.55 21.01
C ARG A 62 11.69 -6.31 21.89
N LYS A 63 12.53 -5.32 21.54
CA LYS A 63 13.70 -4.96 22.34
C LYS A 63 13.33 -4.47 23.75
N ALA A 64 12.25 -3.69 23.86
CA ALA A 64 11.76 -3.23 25.16
C ALA A 64 11.18 -4.39 26.00
N ALA A 65 10.47 -5.34 25.37
CA ALA A 65 9.98 -6.55 26.01
C ALA A 65 11.13 -7.40 26.57
N THR A 66 12.20 -7.60 25.78
CA THR A 66 13.41 -8.31 26.25
C THR A 66 14.03 -7.61 27.47
N ARG A 67 14.14 -6.27 27.46
CA ARG A 67 14.66 -5.53 28.62
C ARG A 67 13.77 -5.67 29.85
N ALA A 68 12.45 -5.60 29.69
CA ALA A 68 11.50 -5.81 30.79
C ALA A 68 11.65 -7.22 31.39
N LEU A 69 11.82 -8.23 30.53
CA LEU A 69 12.04 -9.61 30.97
C LEU A 69 13.35 -9.77 31.75
N THR A 70 14.44 -9.14 31.27
CA THR A 70 15.73 -9.13 31.98
C THR A 70 15.62 -8.49 33.36
N ASN A 71 14.73 -7.51 33.53
CA ASN A 71 14.45 -6.87 34.82
C ASN A 71 13.38 -7.61 35.64
N SER A 72 13.05 -8.85 35.28
CA SER A 72 12.03 -9.68 35.93
C SER A 72 10.59 -9.12 35.89
N ASP A 73 10.32 -8.13 35.02
CA ASP A 73 8.96 -7.61 34.79
C ASP A 73 8.30 -8.39 33.64
N THR A 74 7.77 -9.56 34.00
CA THR A 74 7.15 -10.49 33.06
C THR A 74 5.83 -9.98 32.48
N ASN A 75 5.07 -9.19 33.24
CA ASN A 75 3.80 -8.60 32.79
C ASN A 75 4.04 -7.56 31.70
N THR A 76 4.96 -6.62 31.94
CA THR A 76 5.32 -5.62 30.93
C THR A 76 5.97 -6.25 29.71
N SER A 77 6.83 -7.26 29.91
CA SER A 77 7.42 -8.03 28.80
C SER A 77 6.34 -8.62 27.89
N ARG A 78 5.37 -9.36 28.46
CA ARG A 78 4.29 -9.99 27.69
C ARG A 78 3.42 -8.96 26.95
N ALA A 79 3.08 -7.85 27.60
CA ALA A 79 2.28 -6.79 26.99
C ALA A 79 3.00 -6.13 25.80
N LEU A 80 4.29 -5.81 25.95
CA LEU A 80 5.11 -5.26 24.88
C LEU A 80 5.33 -6.25 23.74
N ASP A 81 5.43 -7.54 24.06
CA ASP A 81 5.59 -8.58 23.05
C ASP A 81 4.33 -8.76 22.21
N GLY A 82 3.15 -8.76 22.85
CA GLY A 82 1.86 -8.73 22.14
C GLY A 82 1.76 -7.54 21.19
N ALA A 83 2.09 -6.34 21.67
CA ALA A 83 2.09 -5.13 20.84
C ALA A 83 3.13 -5.19 19.69
N SER A 84 4.24 -5.92 19.87
CA SER A 84 5.22 -6.16 18.81
C SER A 84 4.64 -7.06 17.71
N VAL A 85 3.95 -8.15 18.11
CA VAL A 85 3.25 -9.05 17.19
C VAL A 85 2.19 -8.29 16.41
N ASP A 86 1.37 -7.47 17.07
CA ASP A 86 0.33 -6.67 16.41
C ASP A 86 0.94 -5.70 15.38
N ALA A 87 2.03 -5.01 15.73
CA ALA A 87 2.69 -4.10 14.81
C ALA A 87 3.24 -4.81 13.56
N HIS A 88 3.80 -6.01 13.71
CA HIS A 88 4.26 -6.83 12.59
C HIS A 88 3.11 -7.41 11.79
N GLY A 89 2.03 -7.85 12.44
CA GLY A 89 0.82 -8.32 11.78
C GLY A 89 0.19 -7.26 10.89
N LEU A 90 0.05 -6.04 11.39
CA LEU A 90 -0.43 -4.88 10.61
C LEU A 90 0.51 -4.56 9.44
N ALA A 91 1.82 -4.62 9.64
CA ALA A 91 2.78 -4.39 8.57
C ALA A 91 2.64 -5.44 7.45
N ASN A 92 2.47 -6.70 7.81
CA ASN A 92 2.31 -7.80 6.85
C ASN A 92 0.99 -7.71 6.09
N ALA A 93 -0.12 -7.38 6.77
CA ALA A 93 -1.42 -7.18 6.12
C ALA A 93 -1.34 -6.03 5.10
N LEU A 94 -0.76 -4.89 5.50
CA LEU A 94 -0.55 -3.76 4.59
C LEU A 94 0.37 -4.12 3.42
N ALA A 95 1.40 -4.94 3.65
CA ALA A 95 2.29 -5.40 2.59
C ALA A 95 1.58 -6.30 1.57
N GLN A 96 0.68 -7.18 2.01
CA GLN A 96 -0.12 -8.02 1.12
C GLN A 96 -1.03 -7.18 0.23
N ASP A 97 -1.79 -6.25 0.81
CA ASP A 97 -2.67 -5.35 0.06
C ASP A 97 -1.90 -4.49 -0.94
N MET A 98 -0.73 -3.99 -0.53
CA MET A 98 0.15 -3.20 -1.38
C MET A 98 0.69 -4.02 -2.56
N LEU A 99 1.13 -5.27 -2.34
CA LEU A 99 1.64 -6.14 -3.40
C LEU A 99 0.56 -6.49 -4.43
N ILE A 100 -0.67 -6.73 -3.97
CA ILE A 100 -1.82 -6.95 -4.87
C ILE A 100 -2.03 -5.73 -5.75
N ARG A 101 -2.06 -4.53 -5.15
CA ARG A 101 -2.22 -3.26 -5.88
C ARG A 101 -1.08 -3.02 -6.86
N GLU A 102 0.16 -3.32 -6.47
CA GLU A 102 1.33 -3.19 -7.34
C GLU A 102 1.18 -4.09 -8.58
N GLY A 103 0.84 -5.37 -8.40
CA GLY A 103 0.58 -6.27 -9.51
C GLY A 103 -0.62 -5.87 -10.37
N GLU A 104 -1.65 -5.25 -9.80
CA GLU A 104 -2.77 -4.67 -10.57
C GLU A 104 -2.31 -3.53 -11.47
N VAL A 105 -1.52 -2.59 -10.94
CA VAL A 105 -0.97 -1.47 -11.71
C VAL A 105 -0.11 -1.97 -12.86
N GLU A 106 0.81 -2.92 -12.59
CA GLU A 106 1.68 -3.50 -13.60
C GLU A 106 0.90 -4.20 -14.72
N ARG A 107 -0.12 -5.00 -14.37
CA ARG A 107 -0.97 -5.68 -15.37
C ARG A 107 -1.71 -4.70 -16.26
N ILE A 108 -2.25 -3.62 -15.69
CA ILE A 108 -3.01 -2.62 -16.44
C ILE A 108 -2.09 -1.81 -17.35
N GLU A 109 -0.92 -1.43 -16.85
CA GLU A 109 0.10 -0.72 -17.65
C GLU A 109 0.54 -1.57 -18.85
N ALA A 110 0.83 -2.86 -18.64
CA ALA A 110 1.19 -3.79 -19.70
C ALA A 110 0.06 -3.99 -20.72
N ALA A 111 -1.18 -4.16 -20.26
CA ALA A 111 -2.34 -4.32 -21.14
C ALA A 111 -2.58 -3.07 -22.01
N HIS A 112 -2.34 -1.87 -21.45
CA HIS A 112 -2.44 -0.63 -22.19
C HIS A 112 -1.36 -0.50 -23.27
N GLN A 113 -0.09 -0.77 -22.93
CA GLN A 113 1.02 -0.73 -23.87
C GLN A 113 0.83 -1.70 -25.05
N TYR A 114 0.38 -2.93 -24.77
CA TYR A 114 0.08 -3.92 -25.81
C TYR A 114 -0.96 -3.40 -26.82
N ARG A 115 -2.03 -2.73 -26.35
CA ARG A 115 -3.03 -2.15 -27.25
C ARG A 115 -2.48 -1.03 -28.11
N LEU A 116 -1.72 -0.10 -27.54
CA LEU A 116 -1.12 0.99 -28.31
C LEU A 116 -0.25 0.44 -29.44
N GLN A 117 0.52 -0.62 -29.16
CA GLN A 117 1.31 -1.33 -30.16
C GLN A 117 0.41 -1.96 -31.23
N ALA A 118 -0.63 -2.70 -30.84
CA ALA A 118 -1.55 -3.35 -31.78
C ALA A 118 -2.30 -2.34 -32.69
N THR A 119 -2.71 -1.18 -32.16
CA THR A 119 -3.33 -0.11 -32.94
C THR A 119 -2.36 0.53 -33.93
N ASN A 120 -1.11 0.75 -33.53
CA ASN A 120 -0.07 1.29 -34.40
C ASN A 120 0.29 0.31 -35.53
N THR A 121 0.36 -0.99 -35.25
CA THR A 121 0.58 -2.03 -36.29
C THR A 121 -0.56 -2.05 -37.30
N TYR A 122 -1.81 -2.03 -36.84
CA TYR A 122 -2.98 -2.01 -37.74
C TYR A 122 -3.03 -0.77 -38.63
N MET A 123 -2.62 0.40 -38.13
CA MET A 123 -2.56 1.64 -38.93
C MET A 123 -1.36 1.69 -39.88
N GLY A 124 -0.25 1.03 -39.54
CA GLY A 124 0.95 0.94 -40.38
C GLY A 124 0.80 0.02 -41.59
N ASP A 125 -0.07 -1.00 -41.50
CA ASP A 125 -0.36 -1.93 -42.59
C ASP A 125 -1.42 -1.41 -43.58
N VAL A 126 -2.00 -0.22 -43.33
CA VAL A 126 -3.06 0.41 -44.14
C VAL A 126 -2.53 1.62 -44.94
N ALA A 127 -1.22 1.89 -44.90
CA ALA A 127 -0.53 2.94 -45.67
C ALA A 127 0.28 2.34 -46.83
#